data_AF-U6DY71-F1
#
_entry.id   AF-U6DY71-F1
#
_cell.length_a   1.000
_cell.length_b   1.000
_cell.length_c   1.000
_cell.angle_alpha   90.00
_cell.angle_beta   90.00
_cell.angle_gamma   90.00
#
_symmetry.space_group_name_H-M   'P 1'
#
loop_
_entity.id
_entity.type
_entity.pdbx_description
1 polymer ?
#
loop_
_entity_poly.entity_id
_entity_poly.type
_entity_poly.pdbx_seq_one_letter_code
_entity_poly.pdbx_strand_id
1 'polypeptide(L)'
;IALELVYEIEGCEVIWTIKDKAIGNTFFDAGAAEFLTSKLTAEKPEGRTAHKRTRYTTEGRKKETQTTAGAGNMGSALGPDWHEGLNLKGTKEFSHKIHIETMCEVKKIFLQEEFRISKKKSLPFPRDHSNQSVTTDNEVWPVYV
;
A
#
# COMPACT_ATOMS: atom_id res chain seq x y z
N ILE A 1 8.96 -2.26 -2.44
CA ILE A 1 7.90 -1.51 -3.15
C ILE A 1 6.50 -1.73 -2.58
N ALA A 2 5.82 -2.88 -2.72
CA ALA A 2 4.42 -3.01 -2.27
C ALA A 2 4.26 -2.81 -0.75
N LEU A 3 5.13 -3.44 0.04
CA LEU A 3 5.18 -3.26 1.50
C LEU A 3 5.42 -1.81 1.90
N GLU A 4 6.36 -1.14 1.24
CA GLU A 4 6.67 0.27 1.48
C GLU A 4 5.51 1.18 1.07
N LEU A 5 4.88 0.92 -0.08
CA LEU A 5 3.72 1.66 -0.55
C LEU A 5 2.56 1.58 0.44
N VAL A 6 2.25 0.38 0.95
CA VAL A 6 1.19 0.18 1.94
C VAL A 6 1.49 0.89 3.27
N TYR A 7 2.78 0.98 3.66
CA TYR A 7 3.20 1.71 4.86
C TYR A 7 3.28 3.23 4.66
N GLU A 8 3.56 3.71 3.44
CA GLU A 8 3.68 5.14 3.17
C GLU A 8 2.36 5.82 2.84
N ILE A 9 1.36 5.06 2.36
CA ILE A 9 0.01 5.57 2.11
C ILE A 9 -0.70 5.80 3.44
N GLU A 10 -1.21 7.02 3.62
CA GLU A 10 -1.99 7.42 4.79
C GLU A 10 -3.37 7.94 4.37
N GLY A 11 -4.35 7.95 5.29
CA GLY A 11 -5.64 8.62 5.08
C GLY A 11 -6.54 7.96 4.03
N CYS A 12 -6.34 6.68 3.72
CA CYS A 12 -7.28 5.88 2.94
C CYS A 12 -7.30 4.41 3.37
N GLU A 13 -8.37 3.72 2.97
CA GLU A 13 -8.56 2.30 3.23
C GLU A 13 -7.80 1.47 2.19
N VAL A 14 -7.01 0.50 2.65
CA VAL A 14 -6.17 -0.34 1.80
C VAL A 14 -6.59 -1.79 1.95
N ILE A 15 -6.95 -2.42 0.83
CA ILE A 15 -7.17 -3.86 0.75
C ILE A 15 -6.00 -4.47 0.00
N TRP A 16 -5.21 -5.27 0.70
CA TRP A 16 -4.01 -5.87 0.15
C TRP A 16 -4.17 -7.39 0.01
N THR A 17 -4.39 -7.82 -1.24
CA THR A 17 -4.53 -9.23 -1.60
C THR A 17 -3.17 -9.84 -1.92
N ILE A 18 -2.87 -10.99 -1.33
CA ILE A 18 -1.60 -11.69 -1.47
C ILE A 18 -1.89 -13.15 -1.84
N LYS A 19 -1.24 -13.63 -2.90
CA LYS A 19 -1.40 -15.02 -3.38
C LYS A 19 -0.76 -16.03 -2.43
N ASP A 20 0.31 -15.64 -1.77
CA ASP A 20 1.06 -16.48 -0.85
C ASP A 20 0.47 -16.50 0.56
N LYS A 21 1.02 -17.36 1.41
CA LYS A 21 0.61 -17.51 2.81
C LYS A 21 0.94 -16.30 3.68
N ALA A 22 1.95 -15.51 3.31
CA ALA A 22 2.49 -14.42 4.11
C ALA A 22 3.01 -13.28 3.23
N ILE A 23 3.11 -12.08 3.81
CA ILE A 23 3.72 -10.92 3.13
C ILE A 23 5.20 -11.21 2.82
N GLY A 24 5.63 -10.87 1.60
CA GLY A 24 7.05 -10.98 1.22
C GLY A 24 7.63 -12.38 1.37
N ASN A 25 6.86 -13.44 1.09
CA ASN A 25 7.23 -14.85 1.24
C ASN A 25 8.58 -15.26 0.59
N THR A 26 9.07 -14.49 -0.39
CA THR A 26 10.40 -14.71 -1.02
C THR A 26 11.56 -14.10 -0.25
N PHE A 27 11.30 -13.17 0.68
CA PHE A 27 12.30 -12.37 1.41
C PHE A 27 12.24 -12.53 2.92
N PHE A 28 11.07 -12.88 3.46
CA PHE A 28 10.83 -13.03 4.89
C PHE A 28 10.44 -14.47 5.21
N ASP A 29 10.90 -14.96 6.36
CA ASP A 29 10.28 -16.11 6.98
C ASP A 29 8.92 -15.73 7.61
N ALA A 30 8.18 -16.72 8.10
CA ALA A 30 6.86 -16.51 8.68
C ALA A 30 6.89 -15.55 9.90
N GLY A 31 7.93 -15.61 10.73
CA GLY A 31 8.04 -14.78 11.93
C GLY A 31 8.32 -13.32 11.59
N ALA A 32 9.21 -13.06 10.64
CA ALA A 32 9.49 -11.72 10.13
C ALA A 32 8.27 -11.13 9.42
N ALA A 33 7.53 -11.94 8.66
CA ALA A 33 6.29 -11.51 8.01
C ALA A 33 5.21 -11.13 9.03
N GLU A 34 5.03 -11.92 10.10
CA GLU A 34 4.09 -11.61 11.18
C GLU A 34 4.49 -10.33 11.93
N PHE A 35 5.78 -10.20 12.27
CA PHE A 35 6.32 -9.00 12.91
C PHE A 35 6.03 -7.75 12.09
N LEU A 36 6.33 -7.76 10.79
CA LEU A 36 6.09 -6.61 9.91
C LEU A 36 4.59 -6.33 9.75
N THR A 37 3.75 -7.36 9.69
CA THR A 37 2.28 -7.20 9.59
C THR A 37 1.71 -6.44 10.79
N SER A 38 2.21 -6.72 12.00
CA SER A 38 1.83 -5.98 13.22
C SER A 38 2.24 -4.50 13.16
N LYS A 39 3.34 -4.18 12.48
CA LYS A 39 3.83 -2.81 12.32
C LYS A 39 3.10 -2.03 11.23
N LEU A 40 2.64 -2.70 10.18
CA LEU A 40 1.82 -2.08 9.14
C LEU A 40 0.47 -1.61 9.68
N THR A 41 -0.16 -2.43 10.51
CA THR A 41 -1.49 -2.17 11.08
C THR A 41 -1.47 -1.21 12.26
N ALA A 42 -0.29 -0.97 12.85
CA ALA A 42 -0.11 0.00 13.91
C ALA A 42 -0.13 1.45 13.39
N GLU A 43 -0.41 2.39 14.30
CA GLU A 43 -0.30 3.81 14.02
C GLU A 43 1.14 4.17 13.61
N LYS A 44 1.24 5.01 12.59
CA LYS A 44 2.54 5.49 12.12
C LYS A 44 3.07 6.52 13.12
N PRO A 45 4.30 6.36 13.64
CA PRO A 45 4.89 7.37 14.49
C PRO A 45 5.02 8.71 13.74
N GLU A 46 4.70 9.81 14.42
CA GLU A 46 4.84 11.14 13.85
C GLU A 46 6.32 11.52 13.71
N GLY A 47 6.79 11.64 12.48
CA GLY A 47 8.14 12.12 12.18
C GLY A 47 8.70 11.54 10.89
N ARG A 48 9.45 12.36 10.14
CA ARG A 48 10.22 11.86 9.00
C ARG A 48 11.42 11.09 9.52
N THR A 49 11.50 9.81 9.22
CA THR A 49 12.71 9.01 9.46
C THR A 49 13.87 9.64 8.68
N ALA A 50 14.94 10.01 9.38
CA ALA A 50 16.10 10.59 8.72
C ALA A 50 16.82 9.51 7.90
N HIS A 51 16.75 9.60 6.56
CA HIS A 51 17.50 8.73 5.67
C HIS A 51 18.90 9.33 5.44
N LYS A 52 19.94 8.71 6.02
CA LYS A 52 21.33 9.06 5.69
C LYS A 52 21.75 8.31 4.43
N ARG A 53 21.85 9.03 3.30
CA ARG A 53 22.36 8.47 2.05
C ARG A 53 23.40 9.38 1.41
N THR A 54 24.53 8.80 1.04
CA THR A 54 25.53 9.46 0.20
C THR A 54 24.97 9.62 -1.21
N ARG A 55 24.71 10.86 -1.64
CA ARG A 55 24.36 11.19 -3.04
C ARG A 55 25.60 11.75 -3.73
N TYR A 56 26.01 11.13 -4.83
CA TYR A 56 27.06 11.67 -5.69
C TYR A 56 26.44 12.68 -6.64
N THR A 57 26.97 13.90 -6.62
CA THR A 57 26.61 14.95 -7.58
C THR A 57 27.78 15.15 -8.52
N THR A 58 27.51 15.25 -9.83
CA THR A 58 28.54 15.66 -10.79
C THR A 58 28.74 17.18 -10.71
N GLU A 59 29.99 17.64 -10.76
CA GLU A 59 30.30 19.06 -10.90
C GLU A 59 29.61 19.62 -12.16
N GLY A 60 28.89 20.74 -12.02
CA GLY A 60 28.26 21.45 -13.14
C GLY A 60 26.73 21.54 -13.09
N ARG A 61 26.04 20.73 -12.27
CA ARG A 61 24.60 20.92 -12.03
C ARG A 61 24.43 22.01 -10.98
N LYS A 62 24.18 23.26 -11.42
CA LYS A 62 23.77 24.34 -10.51
C LYS A 62 22.66 23.80 -9.62
N LYS A 63 22.76 24.03 -8.30
CA LYS A 63 21.68 23.81 -7.33
C LYS A 63 20.52 24.72 -7.69
N GLU A 64 19.78 24.39 -8.75
CA GLU A 64 18.39 24.80 -8.83
C GLU A 64 17.75 24.17 -7.61
N THR A 65 17.28 25.03 -6.71
CA THR A 65 16.28 24.71 -5.70
C THR A 65 15.31 23.74 -6.34
N GLN A 66 15.38 22.47 -5.95
CA GLN A 66 14.40 21.46 -6.32
C GLN A 66 13.08 21.92 -5.71
N THR A 67 12.41 22.82 -6.43
CA THR A 67 10.98 23.05 -6.27
C THR A 67 10.33 21.69 -6.50
N THR A 68 9.39 21.36 -5.64
CA THR A 68 8.56 20.14 -5.59
C THR A 68 7.89 19.75 -6.92
N ALA A 69 8.04 20.55 -7.98
CA ALA A 69 7.49 20.33 -9.31
C ALA A 69 8.44 19.59 -10.30
N GLY A 70 9.70 19.35 -9.94
CA GLY A 70 10.67 18.70 -10.82
C GLY A 70 10.99 17.29 -10.37
N ALA A 71 10.31 16.28 -10.93
CA ALA A 71 10.81 14.90 -10.99
C ALA A 71 12.09 14.89 -11.85
N GLY A 72 13.16 15.49 -11.34
CA GLY A 72 14.39 15.72 -12.07
C GLY A 72 15.06 14.39 -12.33
N ASN A 73 14.84 13.84 -13.54
CA ASN A 73 15.42 12.61 -14.06
C ASN A 73 15.66 11.57 -12.96
N MET A 74 14.58 11.02 -12.40
CA MET A 74 14.68 9.79 -11.63
C MET A 74 15.39 8.78 -12.55
N GLY A 75 16.55 8.27 -12.14
CA GLY A 75 17.21 7.21 -12.89
C GLY A 75 16.27 6.00 -13.02
N SER A 76 16.63 5.03 -13.85
CA SER A 76 15.84 3.79 -14.01
C SER A 76 15.64 3.00 -12.71
N ALA A 77 16.45 3.26 -11.68
CA ALA A 77 16.30 2.70 -10.35
C ALA A 77 15.59 3.68 -9.41
N LEU A 78 14.37 3.32 -8.99
CA LEU A 78 13.55 4.08 -8.05
C LEU A 78 14.22 4.24 -6.66
N GLY A 79 14.94 3.22 -6.20
CA GLY A 79 15.65 3.24 -4.92
C GLY A 79 14.72 3.36 -3.68
N PRO A 80 15.29 3.47 -2.47
CA PRO A 80 14.51 3.66 -1.24
C PRO A 80 13.72 4.98 -1.19
N ASP A 81 14.20 6.02 -1.89
CA ASP A 81 13.59 7.35 -1.89
C ASP A 81 12.52 7.50 -3.01
N TRP A 82 11.98 6.39 -3.51
CA TRP A 82 11.11 6.39 -4.70
C TRP A 82 9.84 7.23 -4.55
N HIS A 83 9.37 7.41 -3.33
CA HIS A 83 8.17 8.18 -3.02
C HIS A 83 8.47 9.64 -2.65
N GLU A 84 9.74 10.07 -2.70
CA GLU A 84 10.14 11.44 -2.40
C GLU A 84 9.42 12.42 -3.34
N GLY A 85 8.72 13.40 -2.75
CA GLY A 85 7.94 14.40 -3.50
C GLY A 85 6.54 13.96 -3.91
N LEU A 86 6.14 12.70 -3.69
CA LEU A 86 4.77 12.25 -3.89
C LEU A 86 3.92 12.53 -2.64
N ASN A 87 2.69 12.99 -2.86
CA ASN A 87 1.69 13.07 -1.79
C ASN A 87 0.92 11.75 -1.72
N LEU A 88 1.28 10.88 -0.78
CA LEU A 88 0.63 9.59 -0.53
C LEU A 88 -0.44 9.69 0.56
N LYS A 89 -1.11 10.85 0.69
CA LYS A 89 -2.21 11.06 1.64
C LYS A 89 -3.56 11.08 0.93
N GLY A 90 -4.47 10.24 1.40
CA GLY A 90 -5.88 10.26 1.06
C GLY A 90 -6.64 11.37 1.79
N THR A 91 -7.97 11.31 1.70
CA THR A 91 -8.87 12.36 2.24
C THR A 91 -9.30 12.13 3.69
N LYS A 92 -9.00 10.96 4.29
CA LYS A 92 -9.44 10.60 5.64
C LYS A 92 -8.37 10.95 6.68
N GLU A 93 -8.80 11.23 7.90
CA GLU A 93 -7.93 11.62 9.03
C GLU A 93 -7.54 10.40 9.90
N PHE A 94 -6.78 9.47 9.35
CA PHE A 94 -6.14 8.38 10.10
C PHE A 94 -4.81 7.99 9.42
N SER A 95 -3.88 7.36 10.16
CA SER A 95 -2.62 6.91 9.56
C SER A 95 -2.84 5.70 8.64
N HIS A 96 -3.10 4.52 9.21
CA HIS A 96 -3.21 3.27 8.44
C HIS A 96 -4.54 2.59 8.73
N LYS A 97 -5.17 2.09 7.66
CA LYS A 97 -6.34 1.22 7.76
C LYS A 97 -6.24 0.16 6.67
N ILE A 98 -5.56 -0.92 7.01
CA ILE A 98 -5.11 -1.94 6.07
C ILE A 98 -5.78 -3.28 6.42
N HIS A 99 -6.39 -3.91 5.42
CA HIS A 99 -6.91 -5.26 5.49
C HIS A 99 -6.10 -6.16 4.56
N ILE A 100 -5.53 -7.24 5.10
CA ILE A 100 -4.67 -8.16 4.34
C ILE A 100 -5.41 -9.48 4.14
N GLU A 101 -5.58 -9.89 2.88
CA GLU A 101 -6.13 -11.19 2.51
C GLU A 101 -5.05 -12.03 1.86
N THR A 102 -4.67 -13.15 2.49
CA THR A 102 -3.67 -14.08 1.97
C THR A 102 -4.33 -15.24 1.24
N MET A 103 -3.54 -15.98 0.43
CA MET A 103 -4.02 -17.13 -0.35
C MET A 103 -5.18 -16.79 -1.30
N CYS A 104 -5.17 -15.57 -1.86
CA CYS A 104 -6.22 -15.08 -2.75
C CYS A 104 -5.65 -14.34 -3.97
N GLU A 105 -6.50 -14.07 -4.95
CA GLU A 105 -6.16 -13.28 -6.13
C GLU A 105 -7.31 -12.35 -6.53
N VAL A 106 -6.97 -11.24 -7.19
CA VAL A 106 -7.98 -10.34 -7.73
C VAL A 106 -8.60 -10.97 -8.97
N LYS A 107 -9.87 -11.34 -8.88
CA LYS A 107 -10.59 -11.96 -10.00
C LYS A 107 -10.92 -10.97 -11.13
N LYS A 108 -11.36 -9.76 -10.78
CA LYS A 108 -11.75 -8.74 -11.75
C LYS A 108 -11.72 -7.34 -11.11
N ILE A 109 -11.24 -6.36 -11.87
CA ILE A 109 -11.40 -4.93 -11.59
C ILE A 109 -12.55 -4.42 -12.46
N PHE A 110 -13.52 -3.74 -11.85
CA PHE A 110 -14.67 -3.17 -12.57
C PHE A 110 -14.46 -1.69 -12.80
N LEU A 111 -14.81 -1.22 -14.00
CA LEU A 111 -15.09 0.19 -14.23
C LEU A 111 -16.44 0.56 -13.59
N GLN A 112 -16.63 1.85 -13.30
CA GLN A 112 -17.84 2.35 -12.63
C GLN A 112 -19.13 1.92 -13.36
N GLU A 113 -19.16 2.03 -14.68
CA GLU A 113 -20.29 1.62 -15.53
C GLU A 113 -20.53 0.11 -15.46
N GLU A 114 -19.48 -0.69 -15.54
CA GLU A 114 -19.58 -2.16 -15.46
C GLU A 114 -20.13 -2.58 -14.09
N PHE A 115 -19.66 -1.95 -13.02
CA PHE A 115 -20.14 -2.24 -11.67
C PHE A 115 -21.64 -1.92 -11.55
N ARG A 116 -22.07 -0.75 -12.05
CA ARG A 116 -23.48 -0.34 -12.06
C ARG A 116 -24.38 -1.30 -12.84
N ILE A 117 -23.92 -1.81 -14.00
CA ILE A 117 -24.67 -2.78 -14.82
C ILE A 117 -24.74 -4.14 -14.13
N SER A 118 -23.65 -4.57 -13.49
CA SER A 118 -23.55 -5.89 -12.85
C SER A 118 -24.50 -6.06 -11.66
N LYS A 119 -25.04 -4.97 -11.10
CA LYS A 119 -25.89 -4.93 -9.89
C LYS A 119 -25.28 -5.70 -8.71
N LYS A 120 -23.95 -5.86 -8.68
CA LYS A 120 -23.24 -6.48 -7.56
C LYS A 120 -23.32 -5.56 -6.35
N LYS A 121 -23.43 -6.17 -5.16
CA LYS A 121 -23.36 -5.45 -3.90
C LYS A 121 -21.92 -5.35 -3.46
N SER A 122 -21.43 -4.14 -3.21
CA SER A 122 -20.14 -3.94 -2.55
C SER A 122 -20.26 -4.25 -1.06
N LEU A 123 -19.18 -4.78 -0.50
CA LEU A 123 -19.00 -4.96 0.93
C LEU A 123 -18.34 -3.71 1.51
N PRO A 124 -18.69 -3.34 2.76
CA PRO A 124 -17.97 -2.31 3.47
C PRO A 124 -16.53 -2.76 3.74
N PHE A 125 -15.63 -1.81 3.97
CA PHE A 125 -14.29 -2.12 4.42
C PHE A 125 -14.33 -3.03 5.68
N PRO A 126 -13.56 -4.12 5.72
CA PRO A 126 -13.54 -5.04 6.85
C PRO A 126 -13.20 -4.29 8.15
N ARG A 127 -14.01 -4.47 9.20
CA ARG A 127 -13.76 -3.91 10.54
C ARG A 127 -13.11 -5.00 11.40
N ASP A 128 -12.14 -4.61 12.22
CA ASP A 128 -11.13 -5.49 12.85
C ASP A 128 -11.61 -6.82 13.45
N HIS A 129 -10.72 -7.81 13.31
CA HIS A 129 -10.51 -9.07 14.06
C HIS A 129 -11.64 -10.09 14.23
N SER A 130 -12.83 -9.92 13.64
CA SER A 130 -13.61 -11.14 13.39
C SER A 130 -12.96 -11.86 12.21
N ASN A 131 -12.27 -12.97 12.50
CA ASN A 131 -12.02 -14.07 11.57
C ASN A 131 -13.35 -14.69 11.08
N GLN A 132 -14.37 -13.86 10.83
CA GLN A 132 -15.43 -14.21 9.93
C GLN A 132 -14.81 -14.11 8.54
N SER A 133 -14.07 -15.17 8.20
CA SER A 133 -14.23 -15.77 6.89
C SER A 133 -15.70 -15.59 6.58
N VAL A 134 -16.01 -14.71 5.62
CA VAL A 134 -17.35 -14.63 5.07
C VAL A 134 -17.51 -15.99 4.38
N THR A 135 -17.87 -17.00 5.17
CA THR A 135 -18.46 -18.25 4.70
C THR A 135 -19.85 -17.87 4.24
N THR A 136 -19.92 -17.09 3.15
CA THR A 136 -21.03 -17.25 2.24
C THR A 136 -20.79 -18.60 1.60
N ASP A 137 -21.61 -19.56 2.01
CA ASP A 137 -21.75 -20.92 1.48
C ASP A 137 -22.29 -20.89 0.02
N ASN A 138 -21.79 -19.94 -0.77
CA ASN A 138 -22.05 -19.69 -2.18
C ASN A 138 -20.83 -18.90 -2.67
N GLU A 139 -20.29 -19.24 -3.84
CA GLU A 139 -19.08 -18.70 -4.50
C GLU A 139 -19.12 -17.19 -4.80
N VAL A 140 -19.41 -16.35 -3.80
CA VAL A 140 -19.59 -14.92 -3.92
C VAL A 140 -18.27 -14.27 -3.54
N TRP A 141 -17.50 -13.90 -4.56
CA TRP A 141 -16.28 -13.12 -4.40
C TRP A 141 -16.62 -11.75 -3.78
N PRO A 142 -15.91 -11.31 -2.72
CA PRO A 142 -16.13 -10.00 -2.13
C PRO A 142 -15.82 -8.91 -3.16
N VAL A 143 -16.65 -7.87 -3.18
CA VAL A 143 -16.45 -6.70 -4.04
C VAL A 143 -16.29 -5.48 -3.14
N TYR A 144 -15.20 -4.75 -3.31
CA TYR A 144 -14.90 -3.56 -2.54
C TYR A 144 -14.94 -2.32 -3.45
N VAL A 145 -15.36 -1.18 -2.90
CA VAL A 145 -15.45 0.13 -3.57
C VAL A 145 -14.91 1.20 -2.63
#